data_AF-A0A1G3APD2-F1
#
_entry.id   AF-A0A1G3APD2-F1
#
_cell.length_a   1.000
_cell.length_b   1.000
_cell.length_c   1.000
_cell.angle_alpha   90.00
_cell.angle_beta   90.00
_cell.angle_gamma   90.00
#
_symmetry.space_group_name_H-M   'P 1'
#
loop_
_entity.id
_entity.type
_entity.pdbx_description
1 polymer ?
#
loop_
_entity_poly.entity_id
_entity_poly.type
_entity_poly.pdbx_seq_one_letter_code
_entity_poly.pdbx_strand_id
1 'polypeptide(L)'
;AVLAATVIPKFASSTEDAKASTLEYNMKGLRSQIAVYEAHHFGDFPTIQNNDLPQLTSTTNARGVIGPPGPDYPYGPYVDKALPANPFDRSNKVTAVAVQGARPTGAVGNLGGWQYDASNGGIWPNHAGYYRAQSLGAEAAGPLGP
;
A
#
# COMPACT_ATOMS: atom_id res chain seq x y z
N ALA A 1 26.39 -9.59 -44.17
CA ALA A 1 25.36 -9.80 -43.13
C ALA A 1 25.52 -8.70 -42.10
N VAL A 2 24.45 -7.97 -41.76
CA VAL A 2 24.50 -6.90 -40.75
C VAL A 2 24.06 -7.52 -39.43
N LEU A 3 24.97 -7.54 -38.44
CA LEU A 3 24.67 -7.98 -37.09
C LEU A 3 23.85 -6.88 -36.40
N ALA A 4 22.54 -7.09 -36.25
CA ALA A 4 21.70 -6.22 -35.44
C ALA A 4 21.90 -6.57 -33.96
N ALA A 5 22.66 -5.75 -33.23
CA ALA A 5 22.66 -5.79 -31.78
C ALA A 5 21.33 -5.19 -31.28
N THR A 6 20.42 -6.03 -30.82
CA THR A 6 19.25 -5.57 -30.06
C THR A 6 19.74 -4.93 -28.77
N VAL A 7 19.84 -3.60 -28.78
CA VAL A 7 20.03 -2.84 -27.55
C VAL A 7 18.71 -2.90 -26.81
N ILE A 8 18.68 -3.58 -25.66
CA ILE A 8 17.54 -3.47 -24.74
C ILE A 8 17.56 -2.03 -24.21
N PRO A 9 16.54 -1.20 -24.46
CA PRO A 9 16.55 0.18 -24.01
C PRO A 9 16.54 0.22 -22.48
N LYS A 10 17.61 0.75 -21.88
CA LYS A 10 17.75 0.97 -20.43
C LYS A 10 16.64 1.88 -19.85
N PHE A 11 15.87 2.56 -20.70
CA PHE A 11 14.74 3.40 -20.32
C PHE A 11 13.54 2.61 -19.75
N ALA A 12 13.34 1.35 -20.18
CA ALA A 12 12.25 0.53 -19.67
C ALA A 12 12.50 0.13 -18.20
N SER A 13 13.71 -0.32 -17.87
CA SER A 13 14.09 -0.66 -16.49
C SER A 13 14.07 0.56 -15.57
N SER A 14 14.59 1.71 -16.01
CA SER A 14 14.56 2.94 -15.20
C SER A 14 13.15 3.42 -14.85
N THR A 15 12.18 3.17 -15.74
CA THR A 15 10.77 3.53 -15.49
C THR A 15 10.13 2.60 -14.45
N GLU A 16 10.46 1.30 -14.49
CA GLU A 16 9.99 0.33 -13.50
C GLU A 16 10.60 0.59 -12.11
N ASP A 17 11.90 0.90 -12.05
CA ASP A 17 12.60 1.26 -10.81
C ASP A 17 12.01 2.53 -10.17
N ALA A 18 11.66 3.53 -10.99
CA ALA A 18 11.00 4.74 -10.52
C ALA A 18 9.60 4.46 -9.94
N LYS A 19 8.82 3.58 -10.60
CA LYS A 19 7.52 3.14 -10.08
C LYS A 19 7.65 2.37 -8.77
N ALA A 20 8.62 1.46 -8.67
CA ALA A 20 8.90 0.71 -7.45
C ALA A 20 9.27 1.64 -6.29
N SER A 21 10.15 2.62 -6.53
CA SER A 21 10.56 3.60 -5.53
C SER A 21 9.37 4.45 -5.05
N THR A 22 8.51 4.88 -5.98
CA THR A 22 7.30 5.64 -5.66
C THR A 22 6.31 4.79 -4.86
N LEU A 23 6.16 3.52 -5.21
CA LEU A 23 5.28 2.58 -4.52
C LEU A 23 5.71 2.38 -3.06
N GLU A 24 7.01 2.18 -2.82
CA GLU A 24 7.55 2.05 -1.46
C GLU A 24 7.42 3.32 -0.64
N TYR A 25 7.68 4.49 -1.25
CA TYR A 25 7.50 5.79 -0.61
C TYR A 25 6.04 5.97 -0.18
N ASN A 26 5.09 5.72 -1.07
CA ASN A 26 3.65 5.81 -0.77
C ASN A 26 3.24 4.81 0.31
N MET A 27 3.73 3.57 0.27
CA MET A 27 3.44 2.55 1.29
C MET A 27 3.94 2.99 2.67
N LYS A 28 5.18 3.50 2.77
CA LYS A 28 5.75 4.01 4.02
C LYS A 28 4.95 5.20 4.54
N GLY A 29 4.58 6.13 3.65
CA GLY A 29 3.73 7.26 3.98
C GLY A 29 2.38 6.82 4.56
N LEU A 30 1.69 5.88 3.91
CA LEU A 30 0.42 5.34 4.39
C LEU A 30 0.55 4.66 5.76
N ARG A 31 1.62 3.88 5.99
CA ARG A 31 1.88 3.27 7.31
C ARG A 31 2.08 4.31 8.40
N SER A 32 2.82 5.38 8.11
CA SER A 32 2.97 6.49 9.07
C SER A 32 1.63 7.13 9.39
N GLN A 33 0.77 7.36 8.40
CA GLN A 33 -0.56 7.93 8.65
C GLN A 33 -1.48 6.98 9.44
N ILE A 34 -1.41 5.68 9.19
CA ILE A 34 -2.15 4.66 9.95
C ILE A 34 -1.67 4.62 11.41
N ALA A 35 -0.36 4.75 11.66
CA ALA A 35 0.16 4.81 13.03
C ALA A 35 -0.31 6.06 13.79
N VAL A 36 -0.40 7.22 13.11
CA VAL A 36 -0.98 8.43 13.73
C VAL A 36 -2.48 8.24 13.99
N TYR A 37 -3.21 7.59 13.07
CA TYR A 37 -4.61 7.24 13.28
C TYR A 37 -4.78 6.37 14.53
N GLU A 38 -4.03 5.28 14.64
CA GLU A 38 -4.03 4.35 15.76
C GLU A 38 -3.83 5.06 17.11
N ALA A 39 -2.86 5.99 17.17
CA ALA A 39 -2.58 6.78 18.36
C ALA A 39 -3.75 7.67 18.80
N HIS A 40 -4.54 8.21 17.85
CA HIS A 40 -5.72 9.01 18.16
C HIS A 40 -6.96 8.17 18.51
N HIS A 41 -6.96 6.88 18.16
CA HIS A 41 -8.14 6.02 18.17
C HIS A 41 -8.04 4.86 19.16
N PHE A 42 -7.31 5.06 20.27
CA PHE A 42 -7.15 4.06 21.34
C PHE A 42 -6.59 2.71 20.87
N GLY A 43 -5.77 2.71 19.82
CA GLY A 43 -5.23 1.47 19.24
C GLY A 43 -6.11 0.82 18.16
N ASP A 44 -7.27 1.41 17.86
CA ASP A 44 -8.12 0.92 16.76
C ASP A 44 -7.53 1.33 15.40
N PHE A 45 -7.69 0.44 14.42
CA PHE A 45 -7.23 0.67 13.06
C PHE A 45 -8.38 1.12 12.13
N PRO A 46 -8.07 1.83 11.03
CA PRO A 46 -9.06 2.14 10.01
C PRO A 46 -9.74 0.86 9.46
N THR A 47 -10.98 1.01 9.00
CA THR A 47 -11.79 -0.05 8.43
C THR A 47 -11.98 0.17 6.93
N ILE A 48 -12.04 -0.92 6.17
CA ILE A 48 -12.34 -0.84 4.74
C ILE A 48 -13.82 -0.54 4.56
N GLN A 49 -14.13 0.52 3.82
CA GLN A 49 -15.48 0.89 3.43
C GLN A 49 -15.48 1.27 1.95
N ASN A 50 -16.36 0.67 1.15
CA ASN A 50 -16.46 0.92 -0.30
C ASN A 50 -15.12 0.77 -1.05
N ASN A 51 -14.29 -0.20 -0.65
CA ASN A 51 -12.94 -0.43 -1.17
C ASN A 51 -11.98 0.76 -0.98
N ASP A 52 -12.14 1.47 0.14
CA ASP A 52 -11.30 2.59 0.55
C ASP A 52 -11.13 2.59 2.09
N LEU A 53 -10.31 3.51 2.62
CA LEU A 53 -10.12 3.78 4.03
C LEU A 53 -10.58 5.21 4.35
N PRO A 54 -11.89 5.50 4.38
CA PRO A 54 -12.40 6.87 4.46
C PRO A 54 -12.06 7.57 5.77
N GLN A 55 -11.73 6.81 6.82
CA GLN A 55 -11.23 7.33 8.10
C GLN A 55 -9.83 7.97 7.99
N LEU A 56 -9.08 7.68 6.92
CA LEU A 56 -7.83 8.35 6.62
C LEU A 56 -8.01 9.65 5.83
N THR A 57 -9.09 9.80 5.07
CA THR A 57 -9.34 10.95 4.18
C THR A 57 -10.40 11.92 4.69
N SER A 58 -11.02 11.60 5.83
CA SER A 58 -12.06 12.40 6.47
C SER A 58 -11.69 12.72 7.93
N THR A 59 -12.38 13.69 8.51
CA THR A 59 -12.32 13.97 9.95
C THR A 59 -13.11 12.93 10.75
N THR A 60 -12.59 12.58 11.92
CA THR A 60 -13.12 11.52 12.79
C THR A 60 -13.13 11.94 14.25
N ASN A 61 -14.01 11.31 15.03
CA ASN A 61 -13.98 11.39 16.49
C ASN A 61 -13.05 10.31 17.07
N ALA A 62 -12.84 10.29 18.39
CA ALA A 62 -11.94 9.33 19.04
C ALA A 62 -12.35 7.84 18.89
N ARG A 63 -13.54 7.55 18.36
CA ARG A 63 -14.06 6.21 18.07
C ARG A 63 -14.02 5.88 16.57
N GLY A 64 -13.41 6.74 15.76
CA GLY A 64 -13.27 6.52 14.32
C GLY A 64 -14.53 6.81 13.52
N VAL A 65 -15.56 7.38 14.14
CA VAL A 65 -16.77 7.78 13.42
C VAL A 65 -16.46 9.02 12.60
N ILE A 66 -16.80 8.98 11.32
CA ILE A 66 -16.59 10.10 10.39
C ILE A 66 -17.66 11.17 10.62
N GLY A 67 -17.26 12.43 10.59
CA GLY A 67 -18.18 13.56 10.68
C GLY A 67 -17.52 14.88 10.27
N PRO A 68 -18.28 16.00 10.30
CA PRO A 68 -17.78 17.30 9.88
C PRO A 68 -16.66 17.80 10.81
N PRO A 69 -15.65 18.51 10.30
CA PRO A 69 -14.57 19.06 11.12
C PRO A 69 -15.09 19.93 12.26
N GLY A 70 -14.61 19.67 13.47
CA GLY A 70 -15.03 20.42 14.66
C GLY A 70 -14.65 19.72 15.97
N PRO A 71 -15.07 20.26 17.12
CA PRO A 71 -14.74 19.70 18.44
C PRO A 71 -15.16 18.23 18.61
N ASP A 72 -16.26 17.82 17.98
CA ASP A 72 -16.76 16.44 18.03
C ASP A 72 -16.00 15.48 17.09
N TYR A 73 -15.32 16.00 16.06
CA TYR A 73 -14.54 15.24 15.08
C TYR A 73 -13.16 15.89 14.85
N PRO A 74 -12.28 15.92 15.87
CA PRO A 74 -11.07 16.72 15.85
C PRO A 74 -9.89 16.06 15.13
N TYR A 75 -10.00 14.77 14.74
CA TYR A 75 -8.86 14.00 14.23
C TYR A 75 -8.90 13.82 12.72
N GLY A 76 -7.72 13.89 12.09
CA GLY A 76 -7.57 13.79 10.65
C GLY A 76 -7.97 15.07 9.90
N PRO A 77 -8.11 15.02 8.56
CA PRO A 77 -7.75 13.88 7.72
C PRO A 77 -6.24 13.62 7.77
N TYR A 78 -5.83 12.36 7.63
CA TYR A 78 -4.44 11.91 7.68
C TYR A 78 -3.80 11.85 6.29
N VAL A 79 -4.64 11.70 5.27
CA VAL A 79 -4.26 11.67 3.87
C VAL A 79 -5.08 12.73 3.14
N ASP A 80 -4.44 13.52 2.28
CA ASP A 80 -5.13 14.55 1.51
C ASP A 80 -6.05 13.91 0.46
N LYS A 81 -7.37 14.10 0.62
CA LYS A 81 -8.48 13.75 -0.29
C LYS A 81 -8.67 12.27 -0.61
N ALA A 82 -7.62 11.53 -0.96
CA ALA A 82 -7.67 10.14 -1.38
C ALA A 82 -6.33 9.44 -1.12
N LEU A 83 -6.36 8.11 -0.97
CA LEU A 83 -5.15 7.32 -0.94
C LEU A 83 -4.35 7.52 -2.26
N PRO A 84 -3.00 7.55 -2.19
CA PRO A 84 -2.18 7.65 -3.38
C PRO A 84 -2.43 6.44 -4.29
N ALA A 85 -2.56 6.69 -5.58
CA ALA A 85 -2.68 5.62 -6.56
C ALA A 85 -1.39 4.78 -6.61
N ASN A 86 -1.54 3.46 -6.74
CA ASN A 86 -0.44 2.57 -6.98
C ASN A 86 0.15 2.85 -8.38
N PRO A 87 1.46 3.13 -8.50
CA PRO A 87 2.08 3.54 -9.76
C PRO A 87 2.09 2.46 -10.86
N PHE A 88 1.78 1.21 -10.54
CA PHE A 88 1.74 0.10 -11.51
C PHE A 88 0.39 -0.04 -12.20
N ASP A 89 -0.73 0.18 -11.50
CA ASP A 89 -2.09 -0.02 -12.01
C ASP A 89 -2.96 1.25 -11.97
N ARG A 90 -2.44 2.35 -11.39
CA ARG A 90 -3.13 3.63 -11.17
C ARG A 90 -4.38 3.53 -10.31
N SER A 91 -4.58 2.42 -9.61
CA SER A 91 -5.69 2.22 -8.70
C SER A 91 -5.31 2.71 -7.30
N ASN A 92 -6.26 3.34 -6.61
CA ASN A 92 -6.15 3.67 -5.18
C ASN A 92 -7.10 2.83 -4.31
N LYS A 93 -7.70 1.79 -4.88
CA LYS A 93 -8.65 0.94 -4.17
C LYS A 93 -7.94 0.07 -3.14
N VAL A 94 -8.70 -0.30 -2.12
CA VAL A 94 -8.24 -1.08 -0.98
C VAL A 94 -9.04 -2.38 -0.93
N THR A 95 -8.33 -3.50 -0.89
CA THR A 95 -8.91 -4.84 -0.71
C THR A 95 -8.43 -5.42 0.61
N ALA A 96 -9.25 -6.22 1.29
CA ALA A 96 -8.77 -6.93 2.48
C ALA A 96 -7.69 -7.95 2.09
N VAL A 97 -6.68 -8.13 2.95
CA VAL A 97 -5.71 -9.22 2.79
C VAL A 97 -6.40 -10.59 2.81
N ALA A 98 -5.83 -11.58 2.12
CA ALA A 98 -6.38 -12.94 2.09
C ALA A 98 -6.34 -13.63 3.46
N VAL A 99 -5.32 -13.33 4.27
CA VAL A 99 -5.12 -13.89 5.61
C VAL A 99 -4.79 -12.76 6.58
N GLN A 100 -5.65 -12.54 7.57
CA GLN A 100 -5.42 -11.56 8.63
C GLN A 100 -4.26 -11.99 9.54
N GLY A 101 -3.52 -11.01 10.06
CA GLY A 101 -2.34 -11.22 10.90
C GLY A 101 -1.09 -11.67 10.15
N ALA A 102 -1.18 -11.92 8.85
CA ALA A 102 -0.09 -12.43 8.04
C ALA A 102 0.33 -11.44 6.95
N ARG A 103 1.63 -11.34 6.72
CA ARG A 103 2.15 -10.60 5.57
C ARG A 103 1.67 -11.27 4.28
N PRO A 104 1.06 -10.51 3.35
CA PRO A 104 0.63 -11.09 2.07
C PRO A 104 1.79 -11.60 1.24
N THR A 105 1.56 -12.70 0.52
CA THR A 105 2.50 -13.33 -0.43
C THR A 105 2.07 -13.17 -1.89
N GLY A 106 0.93 -12.53 -2.13
CA GLY A 106 0.36 -12.31 -3.46
C GLY A 106 -0.63 -11.16 -3.48
N ALA A 107 -1.02 -10.77 -4.69
CA ALA A 107 -2.14 -9.86 -4.90
C ALA A 107 -3.47 -10.60 -4.68
N VAL A 108 -4.51 -9.86 -4.31
CA VAL A 108 -5.85 -10.36 -3.99
C VAL A 108 -6.91 -9.59 -4.78
N GLY A 109 -7.92 -10.30 -5.27
CA GLY A 109 -8.98 -9.68 -6.09
C GLY A 109 -8.46 -8.99 -7.36
N ASN A 110 -9.31 -8.12 -7.94
CA ASN A 110 -9.05 -7.48 -9.24
C ASN A 110 -9.04 -5.94 -9.17
N LEU A 111 -9.20 -5.35 -7.99
CA LEU A 111 -9.29 -3.89 -7.84
C LEU A 111 -7.95 -3.17 -7.93
N GLY A 112 -6.84 -3.89 -7.76
CA GLY A 112 -5.50 -3.31 -7.69
C GLY A 112 -5.30 -2.42 -6.47
N GLY A 113 -4.34 -1.50 -6.56
CA GLY A 113 -4.09 -0.48 -5.54
C GLY A 113 -3.37 -1.05 -4.32
N TRP A 114 -4.10 -1.17 -3.21
CA TRP A 114 -3.60 -1.56 -1.90
C TRP A 114 -4.36 -2.76 -1.35
N GLN A 115 -3.67 -3.56 -0.56
CA GLN A 115 -4.30 -4.54 0.31
C GLN A 115 -3.99 -4.24 1.76
N TYR A 116 -4.99 -4.44 2.61
CA TYR A 116 -4.99 -3.92 3.96
C TYR A 116 -5.51 -4.95 4.96
N ASP A 117 -4.89 -4.98 6.13
CA ASP A 117 -5.25 -5.81 7.26
C ASP A 117 -5.79 -4.94 8.39
N ALA A 118 -7.12 -4.95 8.55
CA ALA A 118 -7.80 -4.19 9.58
C ALA A 118 -7.52 -4.68 11.01
N SER A 119 -6.91 -5.86 11.18
CA SER A 119 -6.56 -6.39 12.51
C SER A 119 -5.28 -5.79 13.09
N ASN A 120 -4.40 -5.25 12.25
CA ASN A 120 -3.07 -4.75 12.66
C ASN A 120 -2.60 -3.48 11.93
N GLY A 121 -3.45 -2.87 11.09
CA GLY A 121 -3.09 -1.68 10.32
C GLY A 121 -2.11 -1.91 9.17
N GLY A 122 -1.77 -3.18 8.88
CA GLY A 122 -0.83 -3.55 7.84
C GLY A 122 -1.36 -3.17 6.46
N ILE A 123 -0.54 -2.47 5.67
CA ILE A 123 -0.86 -2.10 4.29
C ILE A 123 0.28 -2.49 3.34
N TRP A 124 -0.08 -3.04 2.18
CA TRP A 124 0.83 -3.50 1.14
C TRP A 124 0.29 -3.20 -0.26
N PRO A 125 1.16 -3.11 -1.27
CA PRO A 125 0.75 -3.01 -2.67
C PRO A 125 -0.09 -4.22 -3.10
N ASN A 126 -1.21 -4.00 -3.77
CA ASN A 126 -2.01 -5.07 -4.36
C ASN A 126 -1.67 -5.25 -5.84
N HIS A 127 -0.43 -5.63 -6.13
CA HIS A 127 0.06 -5.84 -7.49
C HIS A 127 1.00 -7.04 -7.56
N ALA A 128 0.75 -7.97 -8.49
CA ALA A 128 1.50 -9.24 -8.58
C ALA A 128 3.01 -9.04 -8.76
N GLY A 129 3.43 -8.00 -9.48
CA GLY A 129 4.85 -7.68 -9.69
C GLY A 129 5.61 -7.42 -8.39
N TYR A 130 4.95 -6.85 -7.37
CA TYR A 130 5.56 -6.58 -6.07
C TYR A 130 5.93 -7.86 -5.30
N TYR A 131 5.13 -8.91 -5.44
CA TYR A 131 5.36 -10.20 -4.77
C TYR A 131 6.36 -11.06 -5.51
N ARG A 132 6.34 -11.03 -6.85
CA ARG A 132 7.33 -11.73 -7.68
C ARG A 132 8.75 -11.21 -7.47
N ALA A 133 8.92 -9.89 -7.34
CA ALA A 133 10.24 -9.30 -7.08
C ALA A 133 10.84 -9.78 -5.75
N GLN A 134 10.00 -9.98 -4.74
CA GLN A 134 10.44 -10.43 -3.42
C GLN A 134 10.80 -11.92 -3.38
N SER A 135 10.07 -12.77 -4.11
CA SER A 135 10.43 -14.20 -4.19
C SER A 135 11.77 -14.38 -4.89
N LEU A 136 12.02 -13.63 -5.97
CA LEU A 136 13.31 -13.66 -6.70
C LEU A 136 14.47 -13.14 -5.84
N GLY A 137 14.24 -12.08 -5.06
CA GLY A 137 15.25 -11.59 -4.10
C GLY A 137 15.56 -12.57 -2.97
N ALA A 138 14.56 -13.32 -2.51
CA ALA A 138 14.75 -14.35 -1.49
C ALA A 138 15.50 -15.59 -2.03
N GLU A 139 15.26 -16.00 -3.28
CA GLU A 139 15.99 -17.09 -3.93
C GLU A 139 17.46 -16.72 -4.24
N ALA A 140 17.74 -15.46 -4.57
CA ALA A 140 19.11 -14.99 -4.79
C ALA A 140 19.95 -14.90 -3.50
N ALA A 141 19.30 -14.83 -2.34
CA ALA A 141 19.94 -14.80 -1.02
C ALA A 141 20.06 -16.21 -0.39
N GLY A 142 20.25 -17.24 -1.23
CA GLY A 142 20.31 -18.65 -0.82
C GLY A 142 21.16 -18.91 0.44
N PRO A 143 20.89 -20.02 1.16
CA PRO A 143 21.48 -20.24 2.48
C PRO A 143 22.99 -20.14 2.40
N LEU A 144 23.58 -19.30 3.25
CA LEU A 144 25.01 -19.37 3.53
C LEU A 144 25.27 -20.83 3.95
N GLY A 145 25.96 -21.56 3.08
CA GLY A 145 26.28 -22.97 3.27
C GLY A 145 27.06 -23.21 4.57
N PRO A 146 27.09 -24.47 5.02
CA PRO A 146 27.32 -24.87 6.41
C PRO A 146 28.64 -24.38 7.02
#